data_AF-A0A6L9IXF8-F1
#
_entry.id   AF-A0A6L9IXF8-F1
#
_cell.length_a   1.000
_cell.length_b   1.000
_cell.length_c   1.000
_cell.angle_alpha   90.00
_cell.angle_beta   90.00
_cell.angle_gamma   90.00
#
_symmetry.space_group_name_H-M   'P 1'
#
loop_
_entity.id
_entity.type
_entity.pdbx_description
1 polymer ?
#
loop_
_entity_poly.entity_id
_entity_poly.type
_entity_poly.pdbx_seq_one_letter_code
_entity_poly.pdbx_strand_id
1 'polypeptide(L)'
;MADEIVLAMMSGPQDGALLSFETLLDSDEPTEITIGRREGCDVSLSYDSQVSRDHAMLLYDGEQFWLEDNGSTNGTFIGDEKITGRSEIQPGELFRVGRTWLRIEPMTRFSTLDPDDLPF
;
A
#
# COMPACT_ATOMS: atom_id res chain seq x y z
N MET A 1 14.32 -13.08 7.59
CA MET A 1 14.23 -12.40 6.27
C MET A 1 13.31 -11.22 6.45
N ALA A 2 13.44 -10.14 5.67
CA ALA A 2 12.51 -9.01 5.68
C ALA A 2 11.86 -8.94 4.31
N ASP A 3 10.53 -9.00 4.24
CA ASP A 3 9.79 -8.71 3.01
C ASP A 3 9.46 -7.19 3.05
N GLU A 4 9.53 -6.52 1.90
CA GLU A 4 9.30 -5.08 1.77
C GLU A 4 7.99 -4.84 1.02
N ILE A 5 7.09 -4.05 1.61
CA ILE A 5 5.91 -3.55 0.92
C ILE A 5 6.32 -2.29 0.18
N VAL A 6 6.11 -2.27 -1.13
CA VAL A 6 6.37 -1.08 -1.96
C VAL A 6 5.06 -0.54 -2.51
N LEU A 7 4.77 0.72 -2.22
CA LEU A 7 3.66 1.47 -2.79
C LEU A 7 4.17 2.45 -3.85
N ALA A 8 3.67 2.31 -5.08
CA ALA A 8 3.94 3.23 -6.16
C ALA A 8 2.85 4.31 -6.24
N MET A 9 3.28 5.56 -6.33
CA MET A 9 2.44 6.69 -6.65
C MET A 9 2.20 6.73 -8.15
N MET A 10 0.93 6.63 -8.56
CA MET A 10 0.54 6.52 -9.97
C MET A 10 -0.13 7.79 -10.51
N SER A 11 -0.17 8.85 -9.69
CA SER A 11 -0.68 10.17 -10.07
C SER A 11 -0.27 11.24 -9.06
N GLY A 12 -0.57 12.50 -9.39
CA GLY A 12 -0.32 13.65 -8.52
C GLY A 12 1.10 14.21 -8.67
N PRO A 13 1.52 15.14 -7.81
CA PRO A 13 2.86 15.76 -7.85
C PRO A 13 3.99 14.78 -7.55
N GLN A 14 3.68 13.63 -6.95
CA GLN A 14 4.64 12.58 -6.61
C GLN A 14 4.51 11.36 -7.55
N ASP A 15 3.89 11.52 -8.72
CA ASP A 15 3.78 10.46 -9.72
C ASP A 15 5.15 9.80 -10.02
N GLY A 16 5.18 8.46 -10.01
CA GLY A 16 6.39 7.65 -10.16
C GLY A 16 7.22 7.46 -8.88
N ALA A 17 6.86 8.09 -7.76
CA ALA A 17 7.54 7.85 -6.49
C ALA A 17 7.22 6.44 -5.95
N LEU A 18 8.23 5.80 -5.34
CA LEU A 18 8.09 4.53 -4.63
C LEU A 18 8.28 4.77 -3.14
N LEU A 19 7.35 4.26 -2.34
CA LEU A 19 7.38 4.31 -0.88
C LEU A 19 7.54 2.89 -0.35
N SER A 20 8.60 2.67 0.41
CA SER A 20 8.96 1.36 0.95
C SER A 20 8.65 1.26 2.43
N PHE A 21 8.08 0.13 2.83
CA PHE A 21 7.75 -0.20 4.22
C PHE A 21 8.26 -1.59 4.56
N GLU A 22 9.04 -1.69 5.63
CA GLU A 22 9.58 -2.96 6.10
C GLU A 22 8.50 -3.76 6.83
N THR A 23 8.38 -5.06 6.54
CA THR A 23 7.50 -5.97 7.30
C THR A 23 8.28 -6.72 8.36
N LEU A 24 7.69 -6.85 9.55
CA LEU A 24 8.24 -7.66 10.63
C LEU A 24 7.66 -9.08 10.52
N LEU A 25 8.31 -9.93 9.72
CA LEU A 25 7.87 -11.30 9.40
C LEU A 25 7.75 -12.23 10.62
N ASP A 26 8.35 -11.88 11.76
CA ASP A 26 8.31 -12.68 13.00
C ASP A 26 7.25 -12.19 14.00
N SER A 27 6.41 -11.23 13.63
CA SER A 27 5.32 -10.70 14.45
C SER A 27 3.99 -11.30 14.01
N ASP A 28 3.17 -11.78 14.94
CA ASP A 28 1.77 -12.18 14.68
C ASP A 28 0.85 -10.96 14.37
N GLU A 29 1.41 -9.75 14.38
CA GLU A 29 0.68 -8.50 14.15
C GLU A 29 0.73 -8.09 12.67
N PRO A 30 -0.39 -7.65 12.09
CA PRO A 30 -0.41 -7.16 10.72
C PRO A 30 0.45 -5.89 10.56
N THR A 31 1.07 -5.74 9.40
CA THR A 31 1.70 -4.47 9.01
C THR A 31 0.61 -3.51 8.54
N GLU A 32 0.51 -2.36 9.19
CA GLU A 32 -0.47 -1.32 8.86
C GLU A 32 0.23 -0.11 8.23
N ILE A 33 -0.29 0.36 7.09
CA ILE A 33 0.20 1.56 6.39
C ILE A 33 -0.97 2.53 6.26
N THR A 34 -0.90 3.62 7.02
CA THR A 34 -1.94 4.66 7.03
C THR A 34 -1.83 5.59 5.84
N ILE A 35 -2.96 5.86 5.18
CA ILE A 35 -3.04 6.73 4.01
C ILE A 35 -4.01 7.86 4.30
N GLY A 36 -3.55 9.11 4.15
CA GLY A 36 -4.39 10.26 4.49
C GLY A 36 -3.73 11.59 4.20
N ARG A 37 -4.50 12.67 4.35
CA ARG A 37 -4.02 14.05 4.12
C ARG A 37 -3.23 14.60 5.30
N ARG A 38 -3.36 14.00 6.48
CA ARG A 38 -2.62 14.43 7.68
C ARG A 38 -1.13 14.12 7.50
N GLU A 39 -0.26 14.97 8.03
CA GLU A 39 1.20 14.82 7.91
C GLU A 39 1.75 13.59 8.64
N GLY A 40 1.03 13.08 9.65
CA GLY A 40 1.42 11.89 10.41
C GLY A 40 0.78 10.59 9.91
N CYS A 41 0.43 10.51 8.62
CA CYS A 41 0.12 9.25 7.95
C CYS A 41 1.40 8.74 7.26
N ASP A 42 1.55 7.43 7.17
CA ASP A 42 2.68 6.79 6.50
C ASP A 42 2.77 7.22 5.02
N VAL A 43 1.61 7.30 4.37
CA VAL A 43 1.45 7.93 3.06
C VAL A 43 0.67 9.23 3.22
N SER A 44 1.40 10.34 3.38
CA SER A 44 0.81 11.67 3.52
C SER A 44 0.54 12.33 2.17
N LEU A 45 -0.74 12.46 1.82
CA LEU A 45 -1.25 13.08 0.60
C LEU A 45 -1.73 14.51 0.85
N SER A 46 -0.90 15.33 1.49
CA SER A 46 -1.26 16.69 1.95
C SER A 46 -1.74 17.62 0.82
N TYR A 47 -1.30 17.37 -0.42
CA TYR A 47 -1.68 18.13 -1.61
C TYR A 47 -3.09 17.83 -2.12
N ASP A 48 -3.68 16.68 -1.78
CA ASP A 48 -4.97 16.25 -2.32
C ASP A 48 -6.11 16.64 -1.37
N SER A 49 -6.81 17.73 -1.71
CA SER A 49 -7.95 18.22 -0.95
C SER A 49 -9.12 17.22 -0.81
N GLN A 50 -9.22 16.21 -1.70
CA GLN A 50 -10.25 15.19 -1.66
C GLN A 50 -9.88 14.00 -0.76
N VAL A 51 -8.67 13.98 -0.22
CA VAL A 51 -8.25 12.98 0.75
C VAL A 51 -8.64 13.45 2.16
N SER A 52 -9.37 12.61 2.90
CA SER A 52 -9.63 12.78 4.33
C SER A 52 -8.34 12.76 5.15
N ARG A 53 -8.37 13.31 6.37
CA ARG A 53 -7.18 13.34 7.24
C ARG A 53 -6.62 11.96 7.53
N ASP A 54 -7.51 11.04 7.87
CA ASP A 54 -7.26 9.61 8.06
C ASP A 54 -8.23 8.90 7.10
N HIS A 55 -7.77 8.57 5.89
CA HIS A 55 -8.66 8.22 4.79
C HIS A 55 -8.84 6.71 4.63
N ALA A 56 -7.72 6.01 4.53
CA ALA A 56 -7.69 4.58 4.29
C ALA A 56 -6.49 3.95 5.00
N MET A 57 -6.54 2.64 5.14
CA MET A 57 -5.47 1.81 5.67
C MET A 57 -5.17 0.69 4.67
N LEU A 58 -3.89 0.48 4.36
CA LEU A 58 -3.44 -0.76 3.74
C LEU A 58 -2.90 -1.66 4.85
N LEU A 59 -3.41 -2.89 4.91
CA LEU A 59 -3.03 -3.90 5.87
C LEU A 59 -2.38 -5.07 5.14
N TYR A 60 -1.29 -5.59 5.68
CA TYR A 60 -0.70 -6.85 5.26
C TYR A 60 -0.64 -7.79 6.46
N ASP A 61 -1.35 -8.90 6.39
CA ASP A 61 -1.46 -9.87 7.50
C ASP A 61 -0.37 -10.96 7.50
N GLY A 62 0.63 -10.83 6.62
CA GLY A 62 1.66 -11.83 6.41
C GLY A 62 1.42 -12.74 5.21
N GLU A 63 0.17 -12.78 4.70
CA GLU A 63 -0.21 -13.55 3.52
C GLU A 63 -0.89 -12.71 2.45
N GLN A 64 -1.81 -11.82 2.84
CA GLN A 64 -2.70 -11.08 1.97
C GLN A 64 -2.70 -9.59 2.27
N PHE A 65 -2.99 -8.79 1.24
CA PHE A 65 -3.20 -7.36 1.36
C PHE A 65 -4.68 -7.04 1.45
N TRP A 66 -5.00 -6.08 2.32
CA TRP A 66 -6.36 -5.60 2.53
C TRP A 66 -6.38 -4.09 2.53
N LEU A 67 -7.34 -3.51 1.83
CA LEU A 67 -7.61 -2.09 1.81
C LEU A 67 -8.88 -1.81 2.60
N GLU A 68 -8.82 -0.85 3.51
CA GLU A 68 -9.94 -0.44 4.35
C GLU A 68 -10.15 1.08 4.28
N ASP A 69 -11.39 1.51 4.01
CA ASP A 69 -11.79 2.92 4.07
C ASP A 69 -12.16 3.32 5.50
N ASN A 70 -11.51 4.34 6.05
CA ASN A 70 -11.71 4.79 7.42
C ASN A 70 -12.79 5.88 7.54
N GLY A 71 -13.94 5.68 6.88
CA GLY A 71 -15.04 6.63 6.87
C GLY A 71 -14.72 7.91 6.10
N SER A 72 -14.00 7.77 4.97
CA SER A 72 -13.58 8.91 4.18
C SER A 72 -14.75 9.61 3.50
N THR A 73 -14.60 10.90 3.17
CA THR A 73 -15.70 11.67 2.55
C THR A 73 -15.97 11.22 1.11
N ASN A 74 -14.93 10.91 0.34
CA ASN A 74 -15.04 10.57 -1.08
C ASN A 74 -15.01 9.06 -1.35
N GLY A 75 -14.65 8.26 -0.36
CA GLY A 75 -14.48 6.82 -0.48
C GLY A 75 -13.12 6.42 -1.06
N THR A 76 -12.82 5.14 -0.85
CA THR A 76 -11.68 4.43 -1.40
C THR A 76 -12.15 3.46 -2.50
N PHE A 77 -11.33 3.24 -3.52
CA PHE A 77 -11.68 2.46 -4.70
C PHE A 77 -10.55 1.50 -5.09
N ILE A 78 -10.89 0.30 -5.55
CA ILE A 78 -9.96 -0.62 -6.24
C ILE A 78 -10.40 -0.64 -7.71
N GLY A 79 -9.50 -0.24 -8.61
CA GLY A 79 -9.86 0.11 -9.98
C GLY A 79 -10.98 1.16 -10.01
N ASP A 80 -12.10 0.81 -10.64
CA ASP A 80 -13.29 1.66 -10.71
C ASP A 80 -14.35 1.36 -9.64
N GLU A 81 -14.14 0.32 -8.81
CA GLU A 81 -15.12 -0.15 -7.84
C GLU A 81 -14.87 0.46 -6.46
N LYS A 82 -15.91 1.07 -5.87
CA LYS A 82 -15.84 1.61 -4.52
C LYS A 82 -15.86 0.47 -3.51
N ILE A 83 -14.89 0.42 -2.61
CA ILE A 83 -14.84 -0.62 -1.57
C ILE A 83 -15.90 -0.37 -0.50
N THR A 84 -16.37 -1.45 0.12
CA THR A 84 -17.28 -1.41 1.27
C THR A 84 -16.68 -2.20 2.43
N GLY A 85 -16.25 -1.50 3.48
CA GLY A 85 -15.49 -2.12 4.57
C GLY A 85 -14.09 -2.55 4.10
N ARG A 86 -13.53 -3.55 4.78
CA ARG A 86 -12.25 -4.17 4.44
C ARG A 86 -12.39 -5.04 3.19
N SER A 87 -11.60 -4.76 2.16
CA SER A 87 -11.61 -5.47 0.88
C SER A 87 -10.22 -5.97 0.53
N GLU A 88 -10.11 -7.20 0.03
CA GLU A 88 -8.85 -7.76 -0.45
C GLU A 88 -8.37 -6.98 -1.69
N ILE A 89 -7.07 -6.76 -1.80
CA ILE A 89 -6.43 -6.13 -2.97
C ILE A 89 -5.17 -6.92 -3.32
N GLN A 90 -4.91 -7.15 -4.61
CA GLN A 90 -3.73 -7.89 -5.04
C GLN A 90 -2.57 -6.95 -5.41
N PRO A 91 -1.31 -7.38 -5.19
CA PRO A 91 -0.17 -6.71 -5.78
C PRO A 91 -0.33 -6.55 -7.30
N GLY A 92 -0.04 -5.35 -7.81
CA GLY A 92 -0.24 -4.94 -9.19
C GLY A 92 -1.56 -4.24 -9.45
N GLU A 93 -2.54 -4.34 -8.55
CA GLU A 93 -3.82 -3.63 -8.70
C GLU A 93 -3.71 -2.16 -8.32
N LEU A 94 -4.43 -1.33 -9.07
CA LEU A 94 -4.54 0.10 -8.81
C LEU A 94 -5.66 0.35 -7.81
N PHE A 95 -5.40 1.21 -6.84
CA PHE A 95 -6.43 1.74 -5.96
C PHE A 95 -6.36 3.25 -5.92
N ARG A 96 -7.49 3.88 -5.57
CA ARG A 96 -7.62 5.33 -5.53
C ARG A 96 -8.16 5.80 -4.19
N VAL A 97 -7.50 6.83 -3.67
CA VAL A 97 -7.85 7.54 -2.45
C VAL A 97 -7.99 9.02 -2.81
N GLY A 98 -9.19 9.59 -2.65
CA GLY A 98 -9.46 10.94 -3.18
C GLY A 98 -9.28 11.00 -4.71
N ARG A 99 -8.33 11.80 -5.19
CA ARG A 99 -7.94 11.86 -6.62
C ARG A 99 -6.63 11.12 -6.92
N THR A 100 -6.01 10.56 -5.91
CA THR A 100 -4.67 9.98 -5.99
C THR A 100 -4.77 8.48 -6.22
N TRP A 101 -4.18 8.02 -7.32
CA TRP A 101 -3.98 6.62 -7.67
C TRP A 101 -2.66 6.11 -7.09
N LEU A 102 -2.71 4.91 -6.53
CA LEU A 102 -1.59 4.17 -5.98
C LEU A 102 -1.63 2.72 -6.48
N ARG A 103 -0.49 2.03 -6.40
CA ARG A 103 -0.37 0.60 -6.71
C ARG A 103 0.51 -0.09 -5.68
N ILE A 104 0.16 -1.31 -5.32
CA ILE A 104 1.04 -2.20 -4.55
C ILE A 104 1.98 -2.87 -5.56
N GLU A 105 3.29 -2.68 -5.44
CA GLU A 105 4.23 -3.41 -6.29
C GLU A 105 4.32 -4.89 -5.86
N PRO A 106 4.60 -5.81 -6.79
CA PRO A 106 4.85 -7.20 -6.45
C PRO A 106 6.01 -7.34 -5.46
N MET A 107 5.75 -7.98 -4.31
CA MET A 107 6.79 -8.35 -3.36
C MET A 107 7.78 -9.30 -4.04
N THR A 108 8.98 -8.80 -4.31
CA THR A 108 10.05 -9.66 -4.81
C THR A 108 10.73 -10.29 -3.61
N ARG A 109 10.51 -11.59 -3.38
CA ARG A 109 11.36 -12.36 -2.46
C ARG A 109 12.74 -12.47 -3.06
N PHE A 110 13.66 -11.64 -2.59
CA PHE A 110 15.07 -11.94 -2.75
C PHE A 110 15.40 -13.08 -1.79
N SER A 111 15.31 -14.31 -2.29
CA SER A 111 16.18 -15.35 -1.73
C SER A 111 17.59 -14.82 -1.91
N THR A 112 18.38 -14.75 -0.84
CA THR A 112 19.83 -14.79 -1.02
C THR A 112 20.06 -15.97 -1.96
N LEU A 113 20.49 -15.70 -3.20
CA LEU A 113 20.89 -16.77 -4.10
C LEU A 113 21.98 -17.50 -3.33
N ASP A 114 21.70 -18.73 -2.91
CA ASP A 114 22.76 -19.60 -2.43
C ASP A 114 23.80 -19.64 -3.55
N PRO A 115 25.09 -19.42 -3.25
CA PRO A 115 26.12 -19.43 -4.28
C PRO A 115 26.18 -20.74 -5.08
N ASP A 116 25.58 -21.82 -4.55
CA ASP A 116 25.39 -23.12 -5.19
C ASP A 116 24.28 -23.16 -6.28
N ASP A 117 23.38 -22.16 -6.37
CA ASP A 117 22.33 -22.07 -7.40
C ASP A 117 22.79 -21.37 -8.70
N LEU A 118 24.08 -21.02 -8.82
CA LEU A 118 24.63 -20.49 -10.06
C LEU A 118 25.00 -21.64 -11.02
N PRO A 119 24.54 -21.62 -12.29
CA PRO A 119 25.04 -22.57 -13.27
C PRO A 119 26.53 -22.31 -13.51
N PHE A 120 27.32 -23.39 -13.43
CA PHE A 120 28.77 -23.42 -13.68
C PHE A 120 29.16 -22.85 -15.05
#